data_AF-A0A889XL21-F1
#
_entry.id   AF-A0A889XL21-F1
#
_cell.length_a   1.000
_cell.length_b   1.000
_cell.length_c   1.000
_cell.angle_alpha   90.00
_cell.angle_beta   90.00
_cell.angle_gamma   90.00
#
_symmetry.space_group_name_H-M   'P 1'
#
loop_
_entity.id
_entity.type
_entity.pdbx_description
1 polymer ?
#
loop_
_entity_poly.entity_id
_entity_poly.type
_entity_poly.pdbx_seq_one_letter_code
_entity_poly.pdbx_strand_id
1 'polypeptide(L)'
;NIFLIIVVIFQVATACKNCVVLGKAEKAMFRAHSEACAAQSGAAPRLVDALLAGELADDAALKRHVYCVLLKCKVVGKDGKLLKTAVLGKLAMRADGKNATKILEACSEQAGAGALSPEDAAWDLFRCGYDRKAVLFDYMPTDKLPADN
;
A
#
# COMPACT_ATOMS: atom_id res chain seq x y z
N ASN A 1 -15.19 -40.34 40.15
CA ASN A 1 -14.11 -39.33 40.24
C ASN A 1 -13.47 -39.13 38.90
N ILE A 2 -13.82 -37.97 38.34
CA ILE A 2 -13.31 -37.35 37.12
C ILE A 2 -11.83 -37.02 37.31
N PHE A 3 -10.98 -37.35 36.34
CA PHE A 3 -9.84 -36.49 36.00
C PHE A 3 -9.53 -36.64 34.51
N LEU A 4 -10.23 -35.80 33.73
CA LEU A 4 -9.98 -35.49 32.34
C LEU A 4 -8.59 -34.84 32.22
N ILE A 5 -7.61 -35.55 31.67
CA ILE A 5 -6.33 -34.95 31.27
C ILE A 5 -6.56 -34.29 29.91
N ILE A 6 -6.98 -33.04 29.92
CA ILE A 6 -7.01 -32.18 28.75
C ILE A 6 -5.55 -31.81 28.44
N VAL A 7 -4.95 -32.52 27.49
CA VAL A 7 -3.67 -32.12 26.90
C VAL A 7 -3.94 -30.88 26.05
N VAL A 8 -3.75 -29.70 26.65
CA VAL A 8 -3.72 -28.44 25.91
C VAL A 8 -2.45 -28.45 25.06
N ILE A 9 -2.60 -28.88 23.81
CA ILE A 9 -1.59 -28.68 22.78
C ILE A 9 -1.58 -27.17 22.52
N PHE A 10 -0.71 -26.44 23.23
CA PHE A 10 -0.31 -25.10 22.82
C PHE A 10 0.30 -25.26 21.43
N GLN A 11 -0.48 -24.91 20.41
CA GLN A 11 0.02 -24.67 19.06
C GLN A 11 1.01 -23.53 19.19
N VAL A 12 2.29 -23.86 19.36
CA VAL A 12 3.38 -22.91 19.18
C VAL A 12 3.26 -22.47 17.73
N ALA A 13 2.75 -21.25 17.54
CA ALA A 13 2.74 -20.61 16.24
C ALA A 13 4.15 -20.75 15.66
N THR A 14 4.30 -21.59 14.65
CA THR A 14 5.55 -21.78 13.95
C THR A 14 5.89 -20.42 13.34
N ALA A 15 6.75 -19.67 14.03
CA ALA A 15 7.37 -18.47 13.48
C ALA A 15 8.01 -18.90 12.17
N CYS A 16 7.40 -18.46 11.07
CA CYS A 16 7.84 -18.69 9.72
C CYS A 16 9.27 -18.15 9.59
N LYS A 17 10.26 -19.06 9.59
CA LYS A 17 11.70 -18.73 9.64
C LYS A 17 12.20 -17.97 8.41
N ASN A 18 11.38 -17.89 7.36
CA ASN A 18 11.61 -17.11 6.13
C ASN A 18 10.50 -16.09 5.86
N CYS A 19 9.65 -15.77 6.83
CA CYS A 19 8.77 -14.63 6.68
C CYS A 19 9.64 -13.40 6.81
N VAL A 20 10.10 -12.93 5.66
CA VAL A 20 10.85 -11.71 5.57
C VAL A 20 9.97 -10.62 6.17
N VAL A 21 10.34 -10.13 7.36
CA VAL A 21 9.78 -8.90 7.93
C VAL A 21 10.38 -7.72 7.15
N LEU A 22 10.20 -7.71 5.84
CA LEU A 22 10.29 -6.52 5.01
C LEU A 22 8.93 -5.86 5.18
N GLY A 23 8.83 -4.79 5.97
CA GLY A 23 7.56 -4.10 6.04
C GLY A 23 7.29 -3.20 7.23
N LYS A 24 7.96 -3.32 8.40
CA LYS A 24 7.61 -2.45 9.54
C LYS A 24 8.00 -0.99 9.30
N ALA A 25 9.22 -0.75 8.81
CA ALA A 25 9.72 0.59 8.53
C ALA A 25 8.97 1.23 7.35
N GLU A 26 8.73 0.47 6.28
CA GLU A 26 7.98 0.95 5.13
C GLU A 26 6.49 1.17 5.42
N LYS A 27 5.84 0.29 6.20
CA LYS A 27 4.46 0.49 6.70
C LYS A 27 4.37 1.75 7.57
N ALA A 28 5.35 1.98 8.45
CA ALA A 28 5.40 3.18 9.29
C ALA A 28 5.59 4.46 8.46
N MET A 29 6.47 4.44 7.45
CA MET A 29 6.63 5.56 6.53
C MET A 29 5.35 5.83 5.72
N PHE A 30 4.67 4.80 5.24
CA PHE A 30 3.39 4.95 4.54
C PHE A 30 2.34 5.62 5.46
N ARG A 31 2.20 5.14 6.70
CA ARG A 31 1.30 5.74 7.70
C ARG A 31 1.63 7.21 7.97
N ALA A 32 2.90 7.55 8.17
CA ALA A 32 3.31 8.94 8.39
C ALA A 32 2.99 9.85 7.20
N HIS A 33 3.15 9.37 5.96
CA HIS A 33 2.74 10.12 4.78
C HIS A 33 1.23 10.22 4.63
N SER A 34 0.49 9.17 4.95
CA SER A 34 -0.98 9.16 4.97
C SER A 34 -1.54 10.17 5.97
N GLU A 35 -1.02 10.19 7.20
CA GLU A 35 -1.37 11.17 8.23
C GLU A 35 -1.11 12.60 7.76
N ALA A 36 0.07 12.86 7.18
CA ALA A 36 0.41 14.16 6.61
C ALA A 36 -0.46 14.56 5.41
N CYS A 37 -1.19 13.63 4.80
CA CYS A 37 -2.09 13.85 3.67
C CYS A 37 -3.57 13.92 4.09
N ALA A 38 -3.92 13.56 5.32
CA ALA A 38 -5.30 13.51 5.79
C ALA A 38 -6.00 14.87 5.66
N ALA A 39 -5.38 15.93 6.20
CA ALA A 39 -5.93 17.29 6.13
C ALA A 39 -6.03 17.83 4.69
N GLN A 40 -5.01 17.58 3.86
CA GLN A 40 -4.98 18.10 2.48
C GLN A 40 -6.00 17.41 1.56
N SER A 41 -6.21 16.12 1.75
CA SER A 41 -7.10 15.32 0.89
C SER A 41 -8.58 15.55 1.20
N GLY A 42 -8.90 15.84 2.47
CA GLY A 42 -10.27 15.87 2.99
C GLY A 42 -10.92 14.48 3.03
N ALA A 43 -10.12 13.41 2.92
CA ALA A 43 -10.64 12.04 2.98
C ALA A 43 -11.17 11.76 4.39
N ALA A 44 -12.37 11.20 4.48
CA ALA A 44 -12.91 10.77 5.76
C ALA A 44 -12.01 9.67 6.35
N PRO A 45 -11.72 9.67 7.66
CA PRO A 45 -10.85 8.66 8.29
C PRO A 45 -11.23 7.23 7.92
N ARG A 46 -12.53 6.92 7.94
CA ARG A 46 -13.07 5.61 7.53
C ARG A 46 -12.67 5.16 6.11
N LEU A 47 -12.53 6.10 5.17
CA LEU A 47 -12.13 5.77 3.79
C LEU A 47 -10.63 5.47 3.72
N VAL A 48 -9.84 6.14 4.54
CA VAL A 48 -8.40 5.87 4.67
C VAL A 48 -8.19 4.52 5.37
N ASP A 49 -8.93 4.24 6.44
CA ASP A 49 -8.87 2.95 7.14
C ASP A 49 -9.26 1.78 6.22
N ALA A 50 -10.32 1.95 5.44
CA ALA A 50 -10.73 0.99 4.42
C ALA A 50 -9.64 0.77 3.36
N LEU A 51 -9.05 1.85 2.83
CA LEU A 51 -7.92 1.78 1.90
C LEU A 51 -6.75 0.99 2.49
N LEU A 52 -6.37 1.26 3.74
CA LEU A 52 -5.30 0.55 4.44
C LEU A 52 -5.62 -0.94 4.59
N ALA A 53 -6.88 -1.28 4.84
CA ALA A 53 -7.39 -2.65 4.89
C ALA A 53 -7.48 -3.35 3.51
N GLY A 54 -7.20 -2.64 2.41
CA GLY A 54 -7.30 -3.15 1.04
C GLY A 54 -8.68 -2.98 0.41
N GLU A 55 -9.57 -2.22 1.03
CA GLU A 55 -10.90 -1.90 0.51
C GLU A 55 -10.85 -0.58 -0.27
N LEU A 56 -10.80 -0.69 -1.60
CA LEU A 56 -10.70 0.46 -2.50
C LEU A 56 -12.07 1.04 -2.82
N ALA A 57 -12.31 2.29 -2.43
CA ALA A 57 -13.49 3.06 -2.82
C ALA A 57 -13.14 4.08 -3.91
N ASP A 58 -14.00 4.24 -4.91
CA ASP A 58 -13.86 5.29 -5.92
C ASP A 58 -14.45 6.60 -5.38
N ASP A 59 -13.67 7.30 -4.55
CA ASP A 59 -14.05 8.56 -3.90
C ASP A 59 -13.03 9.66 -4.22
N ALA A 60 -13.51 10.85 -4.57
CA ALA A 60 -12.65 11.95 -4.99
C ALA A 60 -11.67 12.44 -3.90
N ALA A 61 -12.07 12.40 -2.63
CA ALA A 61 -11.19 12.73 -1.52
C ALA A 61 -10.16 11.63 -1.28
N LEU A 62 -10.55 10.36 -1.46
CA LEU A 62 -9.62 9.24 -1.38
C LEU A 62 -8.58 9.25 -2.51
N LYS A 63 -8.96 9.61 -3.74
CA LYS A 63 -8.03 9.82 -4.86
C LYS A 63 -6.98 10.88 -4.55
N ARG A 64 -7.42 12.04 -4.03
CA ARG A 64 -6.51 13.11 -3.55
C ARG A 64 -5.56 12.60 -2.46
N HIS A 65 -6.07 11.77 -1.56
CA HIS A 65 -5.26 11.17 -0.50
C HIS A 65 -4.15 10.29 -1.07
N VAL A 66 -4.50 9.36 -1.98
CA VAL A 66 -3.54 8.47 -2.64
C VAL A 66 -2.52 9.29 -3.44
N TYR A 67 -2.96 10.27 -4.22
CA TYR A 67 -2.06 11.16 -4.96
C TYR A 67 -1.05 11.86 -4.03
N CYS A 68 -1.51 12.45 -2.94
CA CYS A 68 -0.65 13.11 -1.96
C CYS A 68 0.40 12.15 -1.37
N VAL A 69 -0.01 10.93 -1.01
CA VAL A 69 0.89 9.93 -0.46
C VAL A 69 1.93 9.50 -1.50
N LEU A 70 1.51 9.21 -2.73
CA LEU A 70 2.42 8.82 -3.82
C LEU A 70 3.40 9.93 -4.19
N LEU A 71 2.99 11.20 -4.13
CA LEU A 71 3.86 12.36 -4.28
C LEU A 71 4.92 12.43 -3.18
N LYS A 72 4.52 12.31 -1.91
CA LYS A 72 5.46 12.33 -0.77
C LYS A 72 6.45 11.16 -0.84
N CYS A 73 5.95 10.00 -1.27
CA CYS A 73 6.77 8.82 -1.55
C CYS A 73 7.65 8.96 -2.80
N LYS A 74 7.54 10.04 -3.57
CA LYS A 74 8.24 10.24 -4.86
C LYS A 74 8.04 9.08 -5.84
N VAL A 75 6.86 8.47 -5.82
CA VAL A 75 6.45 7.42 -6.76
C VAL A 75 5.87 8.06 -8.01
N VAL A 76 5.12 9.15 -7.85
CA VAL A 76 4.55 9.93 -8.95
C VAL A 76 5.08 11.36 -8.96
N GLY A 77 5.03 11.99 -10.14
CA GLY A 77 5.28 13.40 -10.35
C GLY A 77 4.05 14.25 -10.07
N LYS A 78 4.18 15.58 -10.18
CA LYS A 78 3.05 16.52 -10.04
C LYS A 78 1.95 16.29 -11.08
N ASP A 79 2.27 15.65 -12.19
CA ASP A 79 1.35 15.23 -13.24
C ASP A 79 0.63 13.90 -12.93
N GLY A 80 0.88 13.30 -11.77
CA GLY A 80 0.29 12.02 -11.36
C GLY A 80 0.93 10.80 -12.02
N LYS A 81 1.96 10.99 -12.86
CA LYS A 81 2.59 9.91 -13.61
C LYS A 81 3.76 9.29 -12.85
N LEU A 82 4.01 8.01 -13.09
CA LEU A 82 5.09 7.24 -12.48
C LEU A 82 6.46 7.90 -12.72
N LEU A 83 7.19 8.20 -11.66
CA LEU A 83 8.60 8.58 -11.71
C LEU A 83 9.47 7.34 -11.85
N LYS A 84 9.56 6.81 -13.09
CA LYS A 84 10.25 5.55 -13.40
C LYS A 84 11.62 5.43 -12.74
N THR A 85 12.47 6.45 -12.87
CA THR A 85 13.84 6.46 -12.31
C THR A 85 13.86 6.42 -10.78
N ALA A 86 12.93 7.13 -10.13
CA ALA A 86 12.84 7.15 -8.66
C ALA A 86 12.36 5.79 -8.12
N VAL A 87 11.39 5.18 -8.79
CA VAL A 87 10.84 3.87 -8.44
C VAL A 87 11.85 2.76 -8.69
N LEU A 88 12.55 2.78 -9.84
CA LEU A 88 13.67 1.87 -10.12
C LEU A 88 14.74 1.93 -9.03
N GLY A 89 15.16 3.14 -8.63
CA GLY A 89 16.16 3.29 -7.56
C GLY A 89 15.71 2.71 -6.22
N LYS A 90 14.44 2.91 -5.83
CA LYS A 90 13.88 2.37 -4.59
C LYS A 90 13.68 0.85 -4.63
N LEU A 91 13.36 0.30 -5.79
CA LEU A 91 13.09 -1.14 -5.96
C LEU A 91 14.35 -1.95 -6.28
N ALA A 92 15.43 -1.34 -6.76
CA ALA A 92 16.65 -2.03 -7.20
C ALA A 92 17.28 -2.93 -6.13
N MET A 93 17.12 -2.59 -4.84
CA MET A 93 17.67 -3.36 -3.72
C MET A 93 16.74 -4.47 -3.21
N ARG A 94 15.58 -4.68 -3.86
CA ARG A 94 14.58 -5.67 -3.45
C ARG A 94 14.65 -6.93 -4.30
N ALA A 95 14.42 -8.08 -3.66
CA ALA A 95 14.44 -9.40 -4.31
C ALA A 95 13.42 -9.51 -5.47
N ASP A 96 12.30 -8.81 -5.35
CA ASP A 96 11.19 -8.75 -6.32
C ASP A 96 11.11 -7.42 -7.08
N GLY A 97 12.10 -6.53 -6.87
CA GLY A 97 12.08 -5.17 -7.39
C GLY A 97 11.91 -5.10 -8.90
N LYS A 98 12.55 -6.01 -9.65
CA LYS A 98 12.42 -6.11 -11.11
C LYS A 98 10.98 -6.41 -11.56
N ASN A 99 10.29 -7.30 -10.85
CA ASN A 99 8.90 -7.65 -11.18
C ASN A 99 7.96 -6.48 -10.85
N ALA A 100 8.14 -5.86 -9.68
CA ALA A 100 7.35 -4.70 -9.27
C ALA A 100 7.54 -3.51 -10.23
N THR A 101 8.78 -3.23 -10.66
CA THR A 101 9.06 -2.21 -11.68
C THR A 101 8.30 -2.50 -12.98
N LYS A 102 8.41 -3.73 -13.51
CA LYS A 102 7.76 -4.09 -14.78
C LYS A 102 6.24 -3.92 -14.71
N ILE A 103 5.62 -4.31 -13.59
CA ILE A 103 4.18 -4.12 -13.38
C ILE A 103 3.83 -2.65 -13.36
N LEU A 104 4.56 -1.83 -12.59
CA LEU A 104 4.30 -0.39 -12.48
C LEU A 104 4.50 0.34 -13.81
N GLU A 105 5.52 -0.04 -14.60
CA GLU A 105 5.73 0.52 -15.93
C GLU A 105 4.58 0.19 -16.87
N ALA A 106 4.14 -1.09 -16.91
CA ALA A 106 2.99 -1.50 -17.71
C ALA A 106 1.69 -0.80 -17.25
N CYS A 107 1.52 -0.59 -15.94
CA CYS A 107 0.41 0.19 -15.41
C CYS A 107 0.51 1.67 -15.79
N SER A 108 1.70 2.25 -15.81
CA SER A 108 1.92 3.65 -16.19
C SER A 108 1.68 3.92 -17.68
N GLU A 109 1.84 2.92 -18.54
CA GLU A 109 1.52 3.02 -19.97
C GLU A 109 0.01 3.01 -20.21
N GLN A 110 -0.76 2.43 -19.29
CA GLN A 110 -2.22 2.34 -19.35
C GLN A 110 -2.89 3.48 -18.56
N ALA A 111 -2.26 3.92 -17.47
CA ALA A 111 -2.72 5.01 -16.64
C ALA A 111 -2.65 6.35 -17.40
N GLY A 112 -3.66 7.19 -17.23
CA GLY A 112 -3.67 8.52 -17.82
C GLY A 112 -4.24 8.64 -19.23
N ALA A 113 -4.53 7.53 -19.92
CA ALA A 113 -5.19 7.56 -21.24
C ALA A 113 -6.62 8.15 -21.19
N GLY A 114 -7.23 8.20 -20.00
CA GLY A 114 -8.53 8.83 -19.74
C GLY A 114 -8.58 9.66 -18.45
N ALA A 115 -7.43 9.94 -17.82
CA ALA A 115 -7.41 10.70 -16.56
C ALA A 115 -7.72 12.18 -16.81
N LEU A 116 -8.69 12.70 -16.06
CA LEU A 116 -9.11 14.11 -16.13
C LEU A 116 -8.23 15.01 -15.23
N SER A 117 -7.46 14.40 -14.32
CA SER A 117 -6.63 15.10 -13.34
C SER A 117 -5.37 14.29 -12.98
N PRO A 118 -4.31 14.93 -12.41
CA PRO A 118 -3.18 14.22 -11.81
C PRO A 118 -3.58 13.20 -10.74
N GLU A 119 -4.63 13.50 -9.98
CA GLU A 119 -5.18 12.61 -8.98
C GLU A 119 -5.79 11.35 -9.59
N ASP A 120 -6.54 11.49 -10.70
CA ASP A 120 -7.06 10.35 -11.44
C ASP A 120 -5.93 9.52 -12.05
N ALA A 121 -4.91 10.16 -12.63
CA ALA A 121 -3.76 9.44 -13.19
C ALA A 121 -3.00 8.63 -12.13
N ALA A 122 -2.79 9.22 -10.95
CA ALA A 122 -2.14 8.54 -9.83
C ALA A 122 -3.02 7.43 -9.24
N TRP A 123 -4.34 7.64 -9.20
CA TRP A 123 -5.30 6.63 -8.77
C TRP A 123 -5.35 5.43 -9.73
N ASP A 124 -5.35 5.66 -11.04
CA ASP A 124 -5.34 4.60 -12.06
C ASP A 124 -4.07 3.75 -11.95
N LEU A 125 -2.92 4.41 -11.82
CA LEU A 125 -1.64 3.75 -11.59
C LEU A 125 -1.66 2.91 -10.30
N PHE A 126 -2.19 3.50 -9.22
CA PHE A 126 -2.32 2.85 -7.92
C PHE A 126 -3.21 1.61 -7.98
N ARG A 127 -4.42 1.73 -8.54
CA ARG A 127 -5.35 0.60 -8.72
C ARG A 127 -4.75 -0.51 -9.57
N CYS A 128 -4.17 -0.18 -10.72
CA CYS A 128 -3.55 -1.18 -11.58
C CYS A 128 -2.41 -1.92 -10.86
N GLY A 129 -1.58 -1.20 -10.11
CA GLY A 129 -0.51 -1.78 -9.32
C GLY A 129 -1.03 -2.67 -8.19
N TYR A 130 -2.09 -2.25 -7.51
CA TYR A 130 -2.77 -3.03 -6.48
C TYR A 130 -3.39 -4.32 -7.03
N ASP A 131 -4.17 -4.23 -8.11
CA ASP A 131 -4.85 -5.36 -8.74
C ASP A 131 -3.86 -6.42 -9.26
N ARG A 132 -2.68 -5.96 -9.71
CA ARG A 132 -1.59 -6.83 -10.18
C ARG A 132 -0.62 -7.25 -9.07
N LYS A 133 -0.92 -6.93 -7.81
CA LYS A 133 -0.11 -7.27 -6.63
C LYS A 133 1.35 -6.83 -6.78
N ALA A 134 1.57 -5.63 -7.30
CA ALA A 134 2.91 -5.05 -7.32
C ALA A 134 3.38 -4.86 -5.87
N VAL A 135 4.57 -5.39 -5.56
CA VAL A 135 5.14 -5.43 -4.19
C VAL A 135 5.26 -4.06 -3.54
N LEU A 136 5.28 -2.97 -4.32
CA LEU A 136 5.20 -1.61 -3.79
C LEU A 136 4.01 -1.40 -2.83
N PHE A 137 2.97 -2.23 -2.92
CA PHE A 137 1.74 -2.10 -2.16
C PHE A 137 1.53 -3.17 -1.09
N ASP A 138 2.42 -4.16 -0.96
CA ASP A 138 2.45 -5.09 0.20
C ASP A 138 2.77 -4.36 1.52
N TYR A 139 3.11 -3.07 1.44
CA TYR A 139 3.35 -2.16 2.55
C TYR A 139 2.11 -1.39 3.00
N MET A 140 0.96 -1.54 2.33
CA MET A 140 -0.31 -1.14 2.93
C MET A 140 -0.60 -2.08 4.11
N PRO A 141 -0.85 -1.54 5.31
CA PRO A 141 -1.18 -2.36 6.47
C PRO A 141 -2.59 -2.95 6.32
N THR A 142 -2.68 -4.07 5.62
CA THR A 142 -3.89 -4.89 5.50
C THR A 142 -4.25 -5.62 6.81
N ASP A 143 -3.31 -5.63 7.75
CA ASP A 143 -3.57 -6.01 9.13
C ASP A 143 -4.51 -4.95 9.71
N LYS A 144 -5.79 -5.32 9.95
CA LYS A 144 -6.71 -4.49 10.76
C LYS A 144 -5.91 -4.01 11.97
N LEU A 145 -5.71 -2.70 12.09
CA LEU A 145 -5.13 -2.13 13.30
C LEU A 145 -5.91 -2.74 14.48
N PRO A 146 -5.27 -3.49 15.40
CA PRO A 146 -5.95 -3.81 16.63
C PRO A 146 -6.29 -2.46 17.25
N ALA A 147 -7.58 -2.20 17.43
CA ALA A 147 -8.04 -1.05 18.18
C ALA A 147 -7.28 -1.06 19.50
N ASP A 148 -6.46 -0.04 19.68
CA ASP A 148 -5.74 0.27 20.88
C ASP A 148 -6.75 0.32 22.03
N ASN A 149 -6.57 -0.59 23.00
CA ASN A 149 -7.30 -0.62 24.28
C ASN A 149 -6.83 0.53 25.17
#